data_AF-A0A3D4AIP9-F1
#
_entry.id   AF-A0A3D4AIP9-F1
#
_cell.length_a   1.000
_cell.length_b   1.000
_cell.length_c   1.000
_cell.angle_alpha   90.00
_cell.angle_beta   90.00
_cell.angle_gamma   90.00
#
_symmetry.space_group_name_H-M   'P 1'
#
loop_
_entity.id
_entity.type
_entity.pdbx_description
1 polymer ?
#
loop_
_entity_poly.entity_id
_entity_poly.type
_entity_poly.pdbx_seq_one_letter_code
_entity_poly.pdbx_strand_id
1 'polypeptide(L)'
;LIPNSGYSVRIGLPNCFVDEDVRVTICPTTLFVPNAFTPNGDGLNDVFKPVGIRVSDYRFQVYDKWGKLSFDTNNFDEGWQGAEYPADVYYYWITYTDSDGGSQSQKGTVQLLR
;
A
#
# COMPACT_ATOMS: atom_id res chain seq x y z
N LEU A 1 15.15 0.19 -16.34
CA LEU A 1 13.90 -0.06 -17.09
C LEU A 1 13.09 1.22 -17.00
N ILE A 2 12.81 1.87 -18.12
CA ILE A 2 12.07 3.14 -18.12
C ILE A 2 10.59 2.77 -18.26
N PRO A 3 9.70 3.27 -17.36
CA PRO A 3 8.26 3.05 -17.48
C PRO A 3 7.75 3.44 -18.88
N ASN A 4 6.88 2.62 -19.48
CA ASN A 4 6.24 2.89 -20.78
C ASN A 4 7.19 3.06 -21.99
N SER A 5 8.44 2.60 -21.91
CA SER A 5 9.31 2.54 -23.09
C SER A 5 8.96 1.34 -23.97
N GLY A 6 8.80 1.59 -25.27
CA GLY A 6 8.71 0.55 -26.27
C GLY A 6 10.09 -0.05 -26.50
N TYR A 7 10.19 -1.38 -26.38
CA TYR A 7 11.40 -2.12 -26.71
C TYR A 7 11.17 -2.80 -28.06
N SER A 8 12.14 -2.76 -28.97
CA SER A 8 12.08 -3.56 -30.20
C SER A 8 12.97 -4.80 -30.06
N VAL A 9 12.40 -5.96 -30.37
CA VAL A 9 13.12 -7.23 -30.40
C VAL A 9 13.40 -7.58 -31.86
N ARG A 10 14.67 -7.70 -32.21
CA ARG A 10 15.12 -8.17 -33.52
C ARG A 10 15.49 -9.65 -33.45
N ILE A 11 14.80 -10.49 -34.22
CA ILE A 11 15.10 -11.93 -34.32
C ILE A 11 15.46 -12.24 -35.76
N GLY A 12 16.69 -12.71 -35.99
CA GLY A 12 17.09 -13.23 -37.29
C GLY A 12 18.58 -13.14 -37.59
N LEU A 13 18.94 -13.49 -38.82
CA LEU A 13 20.29 -13.37 -39.37
C LEU A 13 20.50 -11.96 -39.94
N PRO A 14 21.77 -11.52 -40.17
CA PRO A 14 22.06 -10.13 -40.57
C PRO A 14 21.29 -9.62 -41.79
N ASN A 15 20.82 -10.51 -42.66
CA ASN A 15 20.09 -10.23 -43.89
C ASN A 15 18.65 -10.78 -43.91
N CYS A 16 18.15 -11.35 -42.81
CA CYS A 16 16.79 -11.86 -42.69
C CYS A 16 16.38 -11.83 -41.22
N PHE A 17 15.70 -10.75 -40.81
CA PHE A 17 15.23 -10.57 -39.45
C PHE A 17 13.81 -10.01 -39.43
N VAL A 18 13.13 -10.27 -38.31
CA VAL A 18 11.84 -9.69 -37.94
C VAL A 18 12.08 -8.76 -36.75
N ASP A 19 11.51 -7.56 -36.82
CA ASP A 19 11.47 -6.60 -35.72
C ASP A 19 10.03 -6.58 -35.16
N GLU A 20 9.86 -6.81 -33.86
CA GLU A 20 8.58 -6.64 -33.16
C GLU A 20 8.72 -5.68 -31.97
N ASP A 21 7.69 -4.87 -31.73
CA ASP A 21 7.61 -3.98 -30.57
C ASP A 21 6.97 -4.67 -29.37
N VAL A 22 7.67 -4.65 -28.24
CA VAL A 22 7.22 -5.11 -26.93
C VAL A 22 6.98 -3.89 -26.03
N ARG A 23 5.76 -3.81 -25.48
CA ARG A 23 5.40 -2.78 -24.49
C ARG A 23 5.57 -3.34 -23.09
N VAL A 24 6.35 -2.65 -22.26
CA VAL A 24 6.43 -2.93 -20.82
C VAL A 24 5.49 -1.99 -20.09
N THR A 25 4.41 -2.55 -19.53
CA THR A 25 3.45 -1.80 -18.71
C THR A 25 3.75 -2.05 -17.23
N ILE A 26 3.88 -0.97 -16.46
CA ILE A 26 3.95 -1.06 -15.01
C ILE A 26 2.52 -1.25 -14.48
N CYS A 27 2.29 -2.30 -13.69
CA CYS A 27 1.00 -2.46 -13.03
C CYS A 27 0.83 -1.32 -12.00
N PRO A 28 -0.35 -0.69 -11.93
CA PRO A 28 -0.58 0.44 -11.05
C PRO A 28 -0.43 0.03 -9.57
N THR A 29 0.01 0.98 -8.74
CA THR A 29 -0.06 0.84 -7.29
C THR A 29 -1.50 0.70 -6.84
N THR A 30 -1.74 -0.26 -5.94
CA THR A 30 -3.04 -0.47 -5.31
C THR A 30 -2.83 -0.46 -3.80
N LEU A 31 -3.60 0.35 -3.09
CA LEU A 31 -3.61 0.39 -1.64
C LEU A 31 -5.05 0.48 -1.15
N PHE A 32 -5.48 -0.55 -0.44
CA PHE A 32 -6.76 -0.65 0.23
C PHE A 32 -6.57 -0.52 1.73
N VAL A 33 -7.46 0.22 2.39
CA VAL A 33 -7.44 0.41 3.84
C VAL A 33 -8.76 -0.11 4.40
N PRO A 34 -8.74 -1.11 5.30
CA PRO A 34 -9.96 -1.56 5.99
C PRO A 34 -10.61 -0.43 6.78
N ASN A 35 -11.91 -0.53 7.02
CA ASN A 35 -12.68 0.46 7.79
C ASN A 35 -12.96 0.04 9.24
N ALA A 36 -12.75 -1.23 9.58
CA ALA A 36 -12.95 -1.77 10.92
C ALA A 36 -12.07 -3.00 11.17
N PHE A 37 -11.79 -3.28 12.43
CA PHE A 37 -11.04 -4.46 12.87
C PHE A 37 -11.43 -4.84 14.31
N THR A 38 -11.23 -6.11 14.68
CA THR A 38 -11.67 -6.73 15.94
C THR A 38 -10.48 -7.46 16.58
N PRO A 39 -9.71 -6.82 17.47
CA PRO A 39 -8.57 -7.46 18.12
C PRO A 39 -9.02 -8.40 19.25
N ASN A 40 -9.71 -9.48 18.87
CA ASN A 40 -10.31 -10.47 19.78
C ASN A 40 -9.48 -11.78 19.85
N GLY A 41 -8.46 -11.92 19.00
CA GLY A 41 -7.55 -13.06 18.95
C GLY A 41 -8.09 -14.28 18.19
N ASP A 42 -9.09 -14.11 17.34
CA ASP A 42 -9.66 -15.20 16.52
C ASP A 42 -8.90 -15.43 15.20
N GLY A 43 -7.92 -14.58 14.89
CA GLY A 43 -7.13 -14.59 13.67
C GLY A 43 -7.74 -13.81 12.50
N LEU A 44 -8.93 -13.23 12.67
CA LEU A 44 -9.71 -12.53 11.65
C LEU A 44 -9.79 -11.04 11.97
N ASN A 45 -9.14 -10.22 11.15
CA ASN A 45 -9.11 -8.76 11.33
C ASN A 45 -8.63 -8.34 12.73
N ASP A 46 -7.70 -9.09 13.34
CA ASP A 46 -7.10 -8.73 14.62
C ASP A 46 -6.13 -7.55 14.52
N VAL A 47 -5.60 -7.31 13.32
CA VAL A 47 -4.59 -6.30 13.06
C VAL A 47 -5.09 -5.35 11.99
N PHE A 48 -5.14 -4.07 12.32
CA PHE A 48 -5.43 -3.03 11.35
C PHE A 48 -4.17 -2.69 10.54
N LYS A 49 -4.19 -3.04 9.25
CA LYS A 49 -3.15 -2.65 8.31
C LYS A 49 -3.69 -2.38 6.90
N PRO A 50 -3.11 -1.41 6.19
CA PRO A 50 -3.32 -1.28 4.75
C PRO A 50 -2.84 -2.52 4.00
N VAL A 51 -3.53 -2.86 2.92
CA VAL A 51 -3.21 -4.00 2.05
C VAL A 51 -3.01 -3.49 0.63
N GLY A 52 -1.88 -3.84 0.01
CA GLY A 52 -1.52 -3.26 -1.27
C GLY A 52 -0.24 -3.81 -1.85
N ILE A 53 0.11 -3.31 -3.04
CA ILE A 53 1.33 -3.67 -3.76
C ILE A 53 1.95 -2.44 -4.40
N ARG A 54 3.27 -2.50 -4.62
CA ARG A 54 4.05 -1.44 -5.32
C ARG A 54 3.96 -0.09 -4.60
N VAL A 55 4.22 -0.13 -3.30
CA VAL A 55 4.24 1.00 -2.38
C VAL A 55 5.67 1.14 -1.87
N SER A 56 6.27 2.33 -1.98
CA SER A 56 7.56 2.65 -1.34
C SER A 56 7.44 3.91 -0.47
N ASP A 57 8.50 4.26 0.27
CA ASP A 57 8.52 5.43 1.18
C ASP A 57 7.28 5.52 2.08
N TYR A 58 6.86 4.37 2.58
CA TYR A 58 5.63 4.19 3.33
C TYR A 58 5.74 4.74 4.75
N ARG A 59 4.68 5.40 5.21
CA ARG A 59 4.45 5.71 6.61
C ARG A 59 2.97 5.55 6.91
N PHE A 60 2.66 4.91 8.03
CA PHE A 60 1.31 4.71 8.51
C PHE A 60 1.21 5.09 9.97
N GLN A 61 0.26 5.97 10.24
CA GLN A 61 0.04 6.56 11.55
C GLN A 61 -1.43 6.41 11.92
N VAL A 62 -1.69 6.08 13.19
CA VAL A 62 -3.03 6.02 13.76
C VAL A 62 -3.09 6.93 14.97
N TYR A 63 -4.17 7.69 15.08
CA TYR A 63 -4.43 8.66 16.13
C TYR A 63 -5.77 8.38 16.79
N ASP A 64 -5.86 8.65 18.08
CA ASP A 64 -7.14 8.70 18.76
C ASP A 64 -7.93 9.97 18.37
N LYS A 65 -9.16 10.11 18.87
CA LYS A 65 -10.02 11.27 18.61
C LYS A 65 -9.51 12.60 19.16
N TRP A 66 -8.49 12.59 20.01
CA TRP A 66 -7.85 13.78 20.55
C TRP A 66 -6.57 14.14 19.80
N GLY A 67 -6.23 13.41 18.73
CA GLY A 67 -5.02 13.60 17.95
C GLY A 67 -3.77 13.01 18.61
N LYS A 68 -3.91 12.18 19.65
CA LYS A 68 -2.77 11.47 20.24
C LYS A 68 -2.37 10.31 19.35
N LEU A 69 -1.09 10.27 19.00
CA LEU A 69 -0.50 9.17 18.24
C LEU A 69 -0.63 7.86 19.03
N SER A 70 -1.33 6.89 18.45
CA SER A 70 -1.53 5.54 18.97
C SER A 70 -0.62 4.53 18.29
N PHE A 71 -0.32 4.73 17.00
CA PHE A 71 0.57 3.85 16.24
C PHE A 71 1.32 4.63 15.16
N ASP A 72 2.57 4.26 14.89
CA ASP A 72 3.42 4.82 13.83
C ASP A 72 4.36 3.73 13.35
N THR A 73 4.37 3.47 12.04
CA THR A 73 5.34 2.58 11.41
C THR A 73 5.68 3.08 10.01
N ASN A 74 6.87 2.70 9.54
CA ASN A 74 7.28 2.79 8.14
C ASN A 74 7.44 1.41 7.49
N ASN A 75 7.16 0.33 8.24
CA ASN A 75 7.18 -1.03 7.75
C ASN A 75 5.80 -1.41 7.21
N PHE A 76 5.71 -1.76 5.93
CA PHE A 76 4.44 -2.10 5.27
C PHE A 76 3.84 -3.41 5.79
N ASP A 77 4.65 -4.31 6.34
CA ASP A 77 4.19 -5.59 6.87
C ASP A 77 3.65 -5.49 8.30
N GLU A 78 3.97 -4.39 8.99
CA GLU A 78 3.49 -4.10 10.34
C GLU A 78 2.10 -3.49 10.33
N GLY A 79 1.32 -3.80 11.36
CA GLY A 79 -0.02 -3.28 11.54
C GLY A 79 -0.34 -3.02 12.99
N TRP A 80 -1.38 -2.25 13.22
CA TRP A 80 -1.80 -1.85 14.55
C TRP A 80 -2.69 -2.93 15.19
N GLN A 81 -2.23 -3.49 16.31
CA GLN A 81 -2.94 -4.55 17.02
C GLN A 81 -4.12 -4.04 17.84
N GLY A 82 -4.11 -2.81 18.36
CA GLY A 82 -5.26 -2.17 18.99
C GLY A 82 -5.80 -2.79 20.30
N ALA A 83 -5.31 -3.94 20.75
CA ALA A 83 -5.88 -4.69 21.88
C ALA A 83 -5.87 -3.91 23.21
N GLU A 84 -4.87 -3.06 23.41
CA GLU A 84 -4.70 -2.18 24.58
C GLU A 84 -5.50 -0.88 24.50
N TYR A 85 -6.23 -0.66 23.41
CA TYR A 85 -6.98 0.55 23.14
C TYR A 85 -8.50 0.37 23.33
N PRO A 86 -9.23 1.43 23.71
CA PRO A 86 -10.69 1.39 23.79
C PRO A 86 -11.35 1.17 22.42
N ALA A 87 -12.50 0.51 22.43
CA ALA A 87 -13.37 0.47 21.25
C ALA A 87 -13.89 1.88 20.96
N ASP A 88 -13.39 2.48 19.90
CA ASP A 88 -13.71 3.85 19.46
C ASP A 88 -13.37 3.99 17.97
N VAL A 89 -13.64 5.17 17.41
CA VAL A 89 -13.18 5.56 16.09
C VAL A 89 -11.80 6.18 16.18
N TYR A 90 -10.88 5.66 15.38
CA TYR A 90 -9.51 6.15 15.24
C TYR A 90 -9.32 6.77 13.87
N TYR A 91 -8.37 7.70 13.78
CA TYR A 91 -8.02 8.41 12.55
C TYR A 91 -6.69 7.88 12.05
N TYR A 92 -6.59 7.59 10.75
CA TYR A 92 -5.32 7.20 10.17
C TYR A 92 -4.82 8.21 9.14
N TRP A 93 -3.50 8.26 9.01
CA TRP A 93 -2.83 8.97 7.94
C TRP A 93 -1.73 8.08 7.38
N ILE A 94 -1.80 7.85 6.06
CA ILE A 94 -0.83 7.05 5.32
C ILE A 94 -0.21 7.94 4.26
N THR A 95 1.11 7.87 4.13
CA THR A 95 1.86 8.48 3.02
C THR A 95 2.70 7.42 2.35
N TYR A 96 2.80 7.44 1.03
CA TYR A 96 3.61 6.51 0.26
C TYR A 96 3.96 7.05 -1.11
N THR A 97 4.94 6.44 -1.78
CA THR A 97 5.27 6.66 -3.18
C THR A 97 4.67 5.52 -4.02
N ASP A 98 3.98 5.87 -5.10
CA ASP A 98 3.43 4.93 -6.07
C ASP A 98 4.50 4.40 -7.05
N SER A 99 4.10 3.48 -7.92
CA SER A 99 4.98 2.84 -8.90
C SER A 99 5.50 3.78 -9.98
N ASP A 100 4.88 4.94 -10.14
CA ASP A 100 5.27 6.00 -11.08
C ASP A 100 6.19 7.04 -10.41
N GLY A 101 6.48 6.88 -9.11
CA GLY A 101 7.30 7.80 -8.32
C GLY A 101 6.52 8.98 -7.73
N GLY A 102 5.19 8.98 -7.85
CA GLY A 102 4.32 10.01 -7.31
C GLY A 102 4.09 9.82 -5.80
N SER A 103 4.25 10.89 -5.03
CA SER A 103 3.92 10.87 -3.60
C SER A 103 2.41 10.97 -3.41
N GLN A 104 1.85 9.99 -2.71
CA GLN A 104 0.44 9.82 -2.41
C GLN A 104 0.19 9.94 -0.91
N SER A 105 -1.04 10.34 -0.55
CA SER A 105 -1.49 10.32 0.84
C SER A 105 -2.94 9.89 0.94
N GLN A 106 -3.25 9.10 1.96
CA GLN A 106 -4.60 8.66 2.28
C GLN A 106 -4.90 8.96 3.75
N LYS A 107 -6.10 9.46 4.01
CA LYS A 107 -6.61 9.75 5.34
C LYS A 107 -8.01 9.18 5.47
N GLY A 108 -8.36 8.75 6.67
CA GLY A 108 -9.68 8.23 6.95
C GLY A 108 -9.83 7.84 8.40
N THR A 109 -10.87 7.07 8.67
CA THR A 109 -11.16 6.54 9.99
C THR A 109 -11.22 5.03 9.96
N VAL A 110 -10.89 4.42 11.09
CA VAL A 110 -11.07 2.99 11.34
C VAL A 110 -11.86 2.83 12.64
N GLN A 111 -12.80 1.89 12.64
CA GLN A 111 -13.55 1.51 13.82
C GLN A 111 -12.87 0.35 14.53
N LEU A 112 -12.47 0.55 15.78
CA LEU A 112 -12.02 -0.55 16.66
C LEU A 112 -13.25 -1.16 17.33
N LEU A 113 -13.49 -2.43 17.06
CA LEU A 113 -14.64 -3.19 17.57
C LEU A 113 -14.20 -4.21 18.63
N ARG A 114 -15.16 -4.76 19.38
CA ARG A 114 -14.97 -5.85 20.35
C ARG A 114 -16.06 -6.90 20.20
#